data_AF-A0A4Q4SKR9-F1
#
_entry.id   AF-A0A4Q4SKR9-F1
#
_cell.length_a   1.000
_cell.length_b   1.000
_cell.length_c   1.000
_cell.angle_alpha   90.00
_cell.angle_beta   90.00
_cell.angle_gamma   90.00
#
_symmetry.space_group_name_H-M   'P 1'
#
loop_
_entity.id
_entity.type
_entity.pdbx_description
1 polymer ?
#
loop_
_entity_poly.entity_id
_entity_poly.type
_entity_poly.pdbx_seq_one_letter_code
_entity_poly.pdbx_strand_id
1 'polypeptide(L)'
;MTENTSSEAPSNPPHTYDRNHPDQQEVTAILAKFNKDPLSIISLGKDGVLRTLSADRAVLDAVGLSSRLVKAFLDRVPPEYRALTPELEDVYGFNATEEELWHPDASLLPGPMSEEQKKKALAQLEVSQQQQAQVEDEIKKNTGKADLACT
;
A
#
# COMPACT_ATOMS: atom_id res chain seq x y z
N MET A 1 28.93 26.54 -29.01
CA MET A 1 28.43 25.23 -28.57
C MET A 1 29.08 24.95 -27.24
N THR A 2 28.30 25.01 -26.16
CA THR A 2 28.61 24.41 -24.85
C THR A 2 27.34 24.47 -24.00
N GLU A 3 26.94 23.30 -23.49
CA GLU A 3 26.20 23.01 -22.25
C GLU A 3 24.83 23.69 -22.01
N ASN A 4 23.77 23.00 -21.56
CA ASN A 4 23.75 22.02 -20.47
C ASN A 4 22.53 21.10 -20.63
N THR A 5 22.73 19.78 -20.78
CA THR A 5 21.65 18.79 -20.62
C THR A 5 21.54 18.43 -19.15
N SER A 6 20.68 19.14 -18.43
CA SER A 6 20.27 18.73 -17.08
C SER A 6 19.40 17.47 -17.23
N SER A 7 19.93 16.36 -16.73
CA SER A 7 19.20 15.09 -16.61
C SER A 7 18.06 15.29 -15.61
N GLU A 8 16.85 15.48 -16.12
CA GLU A 8 15.64 15.48 -15.30
C GLU A 8 15.21 14.01 -15.12
N ALA A 9 15.33 13.53 -13.88
CA ALA A 9 14.79 12.23 -13.47
C ALA A 9 13.27 12.21 -13.72
N PRO A 10 12.66 11.07 -14.07
CA PRO A 10 11.22 11.00 -14.33
C PRO A 10 10.46 11.44 -13.08
N SER A 11 9.80 12.61 -13.14
CA SER A 11 8.99 13.11 -12.05
C SER A 11 7.82 12.15 -11.84
N ASN A 12 7.73 11.54 -10.65
CA ASN A 12 6.53 10.83 -10.25
C ASN A 12 5.32 11.76 -10.42
N PRO A 13 4.17 11.27 -10.92
CA PRO A 13 2.97 12.09 -11.03
C PRO A 13 2.65 12.71 -9.67
N PRO A 14 2.21 13.97 -9.62
CA PRO A 14 1.88 14.63 -8.37
C PRO A 14 0.84 13.82 -7.61
N HIS A 15 1.04 13.65 -6.31
CA HIS A 15 0.05 13.01 -5.45
C HIS A 15 -1.28 13.76 -5.58
N THR A 16 -2.39 13.03 -5.67
CA THR A 16 -3.74 13.60 -5.81
C THR A 16 -4.27 14.27 -4.55
N TYR A 17 -3.53 14.20 -3.44
CA TYR A 17 -3.91 14.70 -2.12
C TYR A 17 -2.77 15.48 -1.45
N ASP A 18 -3.12 16.41 -0.56
CA ASP A 18 -2.16 17.19 0.22
C ASP A 18 -1.54 16.36 1.34
N ARG A 19 -0.26 16.01 1.21
CA ARG A 19 0.50 15.24 2.21
C ARG A 19 0.72 15.99 3.53
N ASN A 20 0.57 17.31 3.55
CA ASN A 20 0.72 18.13 4.76
C ASN A 20 -0.59 18.25 5.55
N HIS A 21 -1.72 17.85 4.97
CA HIS A 21 -3.00 17.86 5.68
C HIS A 21 -2.95 16.91 6.90
N PRO A 22 -3.42 17.32 8.09
CA PRO A 22 -3.31 16.50 9.30
C PRO A 22 -3.98 15.13 9.15
N ASP A 23 -5.14 15.07 8.52
CA ASP A 23 -5.84 13.80 8.29
C ASP A 23 -5.06 12.87 7.35
N GLN A 24 -4.33 13.43 6.38
CA GLN A 24 -3.47 12.64 5.49
C GLN A 24 -2.23 12.14 6.23
N GLN A 25 -1.69 12.90 7.18
CA GLN A 25 -0.61 12.40 8.03
C GLN A 25 -1.10 11.27 8.94
N GLU A 26 -2.31 11.39 9.49
CA GLU A 26 -2.94 10.37 10.32
C GLU A 26 -3.20 9.07 9.54
N VAL A 27 -3.80 9.14 8.35
CA VAL A 27 -3.98 7.95 7.49
C VAL A 27 -2.63 7.32 7.14
N THR A 28 -1.59 8.12 6.87
CA THR A 28 -0.23 7.58 6.63
C THR A 28 0.33 6.85 7.85
N ALA A 29 0.16 7.41 9.04
CA ALA A 29 0.61 6.80 10.29
C ALA A 29 -0.14 5.49 10.59
N ILE A 30 -1.44 5.42 10.28
CA ILE A 30 -2.24 4.20 10.37
C ILE A 30 -1.69 3.14 9.41
N LEU A 31 -1.56 3.48 8.13
CA LEU A 31 -1.10 2.54 7.09
C LEU A 31 0.32 2.01 7.34
N ALA A 32 1.19 2.81 7.96
CA ALA A 32 2.56 2.43 8.30
C ALA A 32 2.64 1.43 9.46
N LYS A 33 1.64 1.40 10.35
CA LYS A 33 1.59 0.47 11.49
C LYS A 33 1.01 -0.90 11.12
N PHE A 34 0.23 -0.96 10.04
CA PHE A 34 -0.45 -2.17 9.64
C PHE A 34 0.50 -3.32 9.35
N ASN A 35 0.22 -4.47 9.96
CA ASN A 35 0.86 -5.71 9.61
C ASN A 35 0.49 -6.11 8.17
N LYS A 36 1.50 -6.41 7.35
CA LYS A 36 1.36 -6.72 5.92
C LYS A 36 2.21 -7.92 5.59
N ASP A 37 1.64 -8.87 4.87
CA ASP A 37 2.38 -9.89 4.15
C ASP A 37 2.57 -9.46 2.67
N PRO A 38 3.49 -10.09 1.92
CA PRO A 38 3.76 -9.71 0.52
C PRO A 38 2.58 -9.80 -0.45
N LEU A 39 1.55 -10.60 -0.13
CA LEU A 39 0.34 -10.78 -0.94
C LEU A 39 -0.88 -10.09 -0.32
N SER A 40 -0.67 -9.36 0.77
CA SER A 40 -1.74 -8.72 1.51
C SER A 40 -2.28 -7.51 0.76
N ILE A 41 -3.55 -7.22 1.01
CA ILE A 41 -4.23 -6.07 0.43
C ILE A 41 -4.79 -5.20 1.56
N ILE A 42 -4.88 -3.91 1.31
CA ILE A 42 -5.65 -2.99 2.16
C ILE A 42 -7.06 -2.88 1.58
N SER A 43 -8.07 -3.00 2.44
CA SER A 43 -9.48 -2.90 2.06
C SER A 43 -10.24 -2.04 3.04
N LEU A 44 -11.03 -1.10 2.51
CA LEU A 44 -12.00 -0.32 3.29
C LEU A 44 -13.38 -0.96 3.12
N GLY A 45 -13.97 -1.43 4.22
CA GLY A 45 -15.31 -2.00 4.21
C GLY A 45 -16.41 -0.93 4.26
N LYS A 46 -17.65 -1.34 3.93
CA LYS A 46 -18.86 -0.49 4.03
C LYS A 46 -19.24 -0.15 5.48
N ASP A 47 -18.63 -0.85 6.43
CA ASP A 47 -18.66 -0.58 7.86
C ASP A 47 -17.68 0.54 8.28
N GLY A 48 -16.92 1.12 7.35
CA GLY A 48 -15.94 2.17 7.64
C GLY A 48 -14.69 1.69 8.36
N VAL A 49 -14.47 0.38 8.41
CA VAL A 49 -13.27 -0.23 8.98
C VAL A 49 -12.26 -0.48 7.87
N LEU A 50 -11.03 0.00 8.08
CA LEU A 50 -9.90 -0.25 7.21
C LEU A 50 -9.14 -1.48 7.69
N ARG A 51 -8.96 -2.46 6.81
CA ARG A 51 -8.33 -3.75 7.12
C ARG A 51 -7.14 -4.01 6.22
N THR A 52 -6.15 -4.72 6.76
CA THR A 52 -5.18 -5.45 5.94
C THR A 52 -5.58 -6.92 5.93
N LEU A 53 -5.65 -7.52 4.74
CA LEU A 53 -6.15 -8.87 4.53
C LEU A 53 -5.07 -9.70 3.86
N SER A 54 -4.91 -10.96 4.28
CA SER A 54 -4.03 -11.91 3.59
C SER A 54 -4.58 -12.30 2.20
N ALA A 55 -3.82 -13.12 1.47
CA ALA A 55 -4.26 -13.72 0.21
C ALA A 55 -5.57 -14.54 0.33
N ASP A 56 -5.81 -15.09 1.53
CA ASP A 56 -7.01 -15.87 1.91
C ASP A 56 -8.11 -15.03 2.55
N ARG A 57 -7.92 -13.70 2.61
CA ARG A 57 -8.85 -12.74 3.23
C ARG A 57 -9.01 -12.91 4.74
N ALA A 58 -8.06 -13.57 5.39
CA ALA A 58 -7.93 -13.48 6.83
C ALA A 58 -7.50 -12.06 7.21
N VAL A 59 -8.12 -11.49 8.25
CA VAL A 59 -7.78 -10.15 8.76
C VAL A 59 -6.41 -10.22 9.46
N LEU A 60 -5.45 -9.43 8.98
CA LEU A 60 -4.12 -9.29 9.56
C LEU A 60 -4.04 -8.12 10.53
N ASP A 61 -4.73 -7.03 10.19
CA ASP A 61 -4.83 -5.83 11.01
C ASP A 61 -6.12 -5.08 10.64
N ALA A 62 -6.67 -4.32 11.58
CA ALA A 62 -7.94 -3.61 11.40
C ALA A 62 -8.02 -2.37 12.27
N VAL A 63 -8.62 -1.30 11.73
CA VAL A 63 -8.92 -0.09 12.49
C VAL A 63 -10.21 0.55 11.99
N GLY A 64 -11.07 0.92 12.94
CA GLY A 64 -12.24 1.75 12.65
C GLY A 64 -11.84 3.17 12.29
N LEU A 65 -12.23 3.66 11.11
CA LEU A 65 -11.96 5.04 10.72
C LEU A 65 -13.13 5.96 11.07
N SER A 66 -12.81 7.19 11.46
CA SER A 66 -13.79 8.28 11.47
C SER A 66 -14.13 8.71 10.05
N SER A 67 -15.29 9.32 9.81
CA SER A 67 -15.69 9.75 8.45
C SER A 67 -14.69 10.71 7.81
N ARG A 68 -14.01 11.53 8.63
CA ARG A 68 -12.93 12.40 8.19
C ARG A 68 -11.74 11.60 7.61
N LEU A 69 -11.33 10.53 8.30
CA LEU A 69 -10.23 9.68 7.85
C LEU A 69 -10.63 8.78 6.68
N VAL A 70 -11.89 8.38 6.60
CA VAL A 70 -12.45 7.69 5.43
C VAL A 70 -12.31 8.58 4.19
N LYS A 71 -12.76 9.84 4.25
CA LYS A 71 -12.60 10.80 3.15
C LYS A 71 -11.13 10.99 2.77
N ALA A 72 -10.26 11.21 3.77
CA ALA A 72 -8.83 11.33 3.53
C ALA A 72 -8.21 10.08 2.89
N PHE A 73 -8.64 8.87 3.26
CA PHE A 73 -8.20 7.63 2.61
C PHE A 73 -8.68 7.55 1.16
N LEU A 74 -9.96 7.87 0.91
CA LEU A 74 -10.55 7.86 -0.44
C LEU A 74 -9.93 8.90 -1.38
N ASP A 75 -9.41 10.03 -0.88
CA ASP A 75 -8.67 11.02 -1.69
C ASP A 75 -7.34 10.46 -2.28
N ARG A 76 -6.85 9.34 -1.73
CA ARG A 76 -5.65 8.63 -2.24
C ARG A 76 -5.98 7.67 -3.37
N VAL A 77 -7.24 7.30 -3.51
CA VAL A 77 -7.70 6.36 -4.52
C VAL A 77 -7.92 7.12 -5.83
N PRO A 78 -7.44 6.61 -6.98
CA PRO A 78 -7.69 7.25 -8.26
C PRO A 78 -9.20 7.49 -8.50
N PRO A 79 -9.60 8.65 -9.05
CA PRO A 79 -11.01 9.02 -9.19
C PRO A 79 -11.88 7.97 -9.89
N GLU A 80 -11.33 7.24 -10.85
CA GLU A 80 -12.01 6.17 -11.59
C GLU A 80 -12.45 5.01 -10.69
N TYR A 81 -11.67 4.66 -9.67
CA TYR A 81 -12.02 3.61 -8.71
C TYR A 81 -12.94 4.16 -7.62
N ARG A 82 -12.74 5.42 -7.23
CA ARG A 82 -13.62 6.11 -6.27
C ARG A 82 -15.06 6.18 -6.78
N ALA A 83 -15.25 6.46 -8.06
CA ALA A 83 -16.57 6.51 -8.70
C ALA A 83 -17.33 5.17 -8.65
N LEU A 84 -16.64 4.04 -8.45
CA LEU A 84 -17.25 2.72 -8.32
C LEU A 84 -17.78 2.43 -6.91
N THR A 85 -17.43 3.27 -5.93
CA THR A 85 -17.75 3.04 -4.50
C THR A 85 -18.28 4.30 -3.81
N PRO A 86 -19.29 5.00 -4.38
CA PRO A 86 -19.83 6.23 -3.79
C PRO A 86 -20.42 6.02 -2.39
N GLU A 87 -20.84 4.79 -2.06
CA GLU A 87 -21.39 4.46 -0.74
C GLU A 87 -20.37 4.56 0.40
N LEU A 88 -19.06 4.62 0.10
CA LEU A 88 -18.01 4.68 1.10
C LEU A 88 -17.73 6.10 1.61
N GLU A 89 -18.28 7.16 1.02
CA GLU A 89 -17.90 8.53 1.42
C GLU A 89 -18.37 8.92 2.83
N ASP A 90 -19.48 8.35 3.28
CA ASP A 90 -20.14 8.71 4.54
C ASP A 90 -20.15 7.58 5.58
N VAL A 91 -19.34 6.53 5.38
CA VAL A 91 -19.22 5.43 6.35
C VAL A 91 -18.45 5.87 7.61
N TYR A 92 -18.73 5.19 8.72
CA TYR A 92 -18.15 5.50 10.03
C TYR A 92 -17.86 4.20 10.80
N GLY A 93 -16.58 3.86 10.92
CA GLY A 93 -16.14 2.60 11.55
C GLY A 93 -15.60 2.74 12.97
N PHE A 94 -15.52 3.95 13.53
CA PHE A 94 -14.94 4.16 14.87
C PHE A 94 -15.72 3.43 15.99
N ASN A 95 -16.99 3.09 15.76
CA ASN A 95 -17.82 2.36 16.72
C ASN A 95 -17.77 0.83 16.56
N ALA A 96 -16.96 0.31 15.63
CA ALA A 96 -16.82 -1.13 15.44
C ALA A 96 -16.30 -1.79 16.72
N THR A 97 -16.98 -2.84 17.16
CA THR A 97 -16.55 -3.69 18.26
C THR A 97 -15.30 -4.49 17.86
N GLU A 98 -14.56 -4.98 18.86
CA GLU A 98 -13.39 -5.83 18.61
C GLU A 98 -13.76 -7.07 17.76
N GLU A 99 -14.92 -7.67 17.99
CA GLU A 99 -15.41 -8.78 17.17
C GLU A 99 -15.61 -8.36 15.71
N GLU A 100 -16.26 -7.23 15.44
CA GLU A 100 -16.49 -6.74 14.07
C GLU A 100 -15.20 -6.35 13.35
N LEU A 101 -14.17 -5.92 14.08
CA LEU A 101 -12.85 -5.63 13.50
C LEU A 101 -12.21 -6.90 12.93
N TRP A 102 -12.21 -8.00 13.70
CA TRP A 102 -11.46 -9.23 13.40
C TRP A 102 -12.29 -10.31 12.69
N HIS A 103 -13.62 -10.29 12.86
CA HIS A 103 -14.57 -11.27 12.31
C HIS A 103 -15.68 -10.57 11.51
N PRO A 104 -15.32 -9.81 10.45
CA PRO A 104 -16.31 -9.09 9.65
C PRO A 104 -17.21 -10.06 8.88
N ASP A 105 -18.41 -9.60 8.54
CA ASP A 105 -19.26 -10.28 7.58
C ASP A 105 -18.52 -10.44 6.24
N ALA A 106 -18.63 -11.63 5.64
CA ALA A 106 -17.92 -11.95 4.40
C ALA A 106 -18.30 -11.02 3.23
N SER A 107 -19.49 -10.42 3.25
CA SER A 107 -19.94 -9.44 2.24
C SER A 107 -19.19 -8.11 2.29
N LEU A 108 -18.52 -7.80 3.42
CA LEU A 108 -17.67 -6.62 3.57
C LEU A 108 -16.27 -6.83 3.01
N LEU A 109 -15.88 -8.07 2.75
CA LEU A 109 -14.54 -8.41 2.28
C LEU A 109 -14.50 -8.61 0.76
N PRO A 110 -13.40 -8.21 0.09
CA PRO A 110 -13.18 -8.56 -1.30
C PRO A 110 -12.95 -10.07 -1.44
N GLY A 111 -13.31 -10.64 -2.59
CA GLY A 111 -13.12 -12.07 -2.85
C GLY A 111 -11.65 -12.51 -2.72
N PRO A 112 -11.39 -13.74 -2.23
CA PRO A 112 -10.03 -14.27 -2.08
C PRO A 112 -9.36 -14.50 -3.44
N MET A 113 -8.03 -14.58 -3.42
CA MET A 113 -7.28 -14.96 -4.63
C MET A 113 -7.52 -16.44 -4.96
N SER A 114 -7.62 -16.76 -6.24
CA SER A 114 -7.59 -18.16 -6.69
C SER A 114 -6.19 -18.76 -6.48
N GLU A 115 -6.10 -20.10 -6.42
CA GLU A 115 -4.81 -20.79 -6.28
C GLU A 115 -3.82 -20.42 -7.41
N GLU A 116 -4.34 -20.27 -8.63
CA GLU A 116 -3.53 -19.86 -9.79
C GLU A 116 -2.98 -18.44 -9.62
N GLN A 117 -3.82 -17.50 -9.16
CA GLN A 117 -3.41 -16.13 -8.88
C GLN A 117 -2.35 -16.09 -7.77
N LYS A 118 -2.52 -16.87 -6.70
CA LYS A 118 -1.55 -16.97 -5.61
C LYS A 118 -0.22 -17.51 -6.11
N LYS A 119 -0.22 -18.60 -6.87
CA LYS A 119 0.99 -19.20 -7.44
C LYS A 119 1.74 -18.21 -8.33
N LYS A 120 1.01 -17.48 -9.19
CA LYS A 120 1.61 -16.47 -10.06
C LYS A 120 2.22 -15.32 -9.25
N ALA A 121 1.52 -14.82 -8.24
CA ALA A 121 2.01 -13.74 -7.40
C ALA A 121 3.25 -14.14 -6.60
N LEU A 122 3.28 -15.36 -6.05
CA LEU A 122 4.45 -15.91 -5.35
C LEU A 122 5.66 -16.04 -6.28
N ALA A 123 5.47 -16.56 -7.49
CA ALA A 123 6.56 -16.65 -8.48
C ALA A 123 7.10 -15.27 -8.87
N GLN A 124 6.23 -14.27 -9.05
CA GLN A 124 6.64 -12.89 -9.33
C GLN A 124 7.41 -12.25 -8.17
N LEU A 125 6.98 -12.53 -6.94
CA LEU A 125 7.65 -12.07 -5.74
C LEU A 125 9.05 -12.68 -5.61
N GLU A 126 9.20 -13.99 -5.86
CA GLU A 126 10.49 -14.68 -5.85
C GLU A 126 11.45 -14.10 -6.89
N VAL A 127 10.99 -13.89 -8.13
CA VAL A 127 11.78 -13.26 -9.20
C VAL A 127 12.23 -11.85 -8.79
N SER A 128 11.33 -11.05 -8.20
CA SER A 128 11.65 -9.69 -7.77
C SER A 128 12.70 -9.67 -6.65
N GLN A 129 12.62 -10.59 -5.69
CA GLN A 129 13.62 -10.72 -4.62
C GLN A 129 14.98 -11.13 -5.17
N GLN A 130 15.03 -12.07 -6.13
CA GLN A 130 16.26 -12.47 -6.77
C GLN A 130 16.92 -11.31 -7.53
N GLN A 131 16.12 -10.50 -8.22
CA GLN A 131 16.63 -9.30 -8.91
C GLN A 131 17.19 -8.26 -7.92
N GLN A 132 16.49 -8.01 -6.81
CA GLN A 132 16.97 -7.09 -5.77
C GLN A 132 18.29 -7.56 -5.15
N ALA A 133 18.41 -8.84 -4.82
CA ALA A 133 19.64 -9.42 -4.28
C ALA A 133 20.82 -9.26 -5.26
N GLN A 134 20.60 -9.49 -6.56
CA GLN A 134 21.63 -9.29 -7.58
C GLN A 134 22.07 -7.82 -7.66
N VAL A 135 21.14 -6.87 -7.62
CA VAL A 135 21.45 -5.43 -7.61
C VAL A 135 22.27 -5.05 -6.37
N GLU A 136 21.91 -5.56 -5.19
CA GLU A 136 22.66 -5.30 -3.97
C GLU A 136 24.10 -5.85 -4.02
N ASP A 137 24.28 -7.05 -4.58
CA ASP A 137 25.60 -7.66 -4.72
C ASP A 137 26.48 -6.90 -5.74
N GLU A 138 25.90 -6.43 -6.85
CA GLU A 138 26.60 -5.58 -7.81
C GLU A 138 26.99 -4.23 -7.21
N ILE A 139 26.11 -3.61 -6.40
CA ILE A 139 26.42 -2.37 -5.68
C ILE A 139 27.58 -2.61 -4.70
N LYS A 140 27.52 -3.66 -3.86
CA LYS A 140 28.60 -3.98 -2.91
C LYS A 140 29.94 -4.20 -3.62
N LYS A 141 29.94 -4.90 -4.76
CA LYS A 141 31.14 -5.17 -5.55
C LYS A 141 31.74 -3.90 -6.18
N ASN A 142 30.91 -2.96 -6.62
CA ASN A 142 31.38 -1.70 -7.18
C ASN A 142 31.89 -0.72 -6.09
N THR A 143 31.25 -0.66 -4.93
CA THR A 143 31.72 0.20 -3.81
C THR A 143 33.05 -0.31 -3.28
N GLY A 144 33.22 -1.62 -3.09
CA GLY A 144 34.50 -2.21 -2.63
C GLY A 144 35.66 -2.10 -3.64
N LYS A 145 35.37 -1.82 -4.92
CA LYS A 145 36.39 -1.61 -5.96
C LYS A 145 36.84 -0.15 -6.06
N ALA A 146 36.00 0.80 -5.65
CA ALA A 146 36.33 2.22 -5.61
C ALA A 146 37.34 2.56 -4.49
N ASP A 147 37.26 1.86 -3.36
CA ASP A 147 38.18 2.05 -2.22
C ASP A 147 39.60 1.50 -2.47
N LEU A 148 39.80 0.68 -3.51
CA LEU A 148 41.10 0.08 -3.84
C LEU A 148 41.89 0.84 -4.92
N ALA A 149 41.35 1.93 -5.47
CA ALA A 149 41.95 2.67 -6.58
C ALA A 149 42.71 3.96 -6.19
N CYS A 150 42.93 4.21 -4.88
CA CYS A 150 43.58 5.42 -4.37
C CYS A 150 44.87 5.17 -3.57
N THR A 151 45.60 4.08 -3.80
CA THR A 151 46.94 3.81 -3.20
C THR A 151 47.98 3.68 -4.30
#